data_AF-A0A2D8M7U7-F1
#
_entry.id   AF-A0A2D8M7U7-F1
#
_cell.length_a   1.000
_cell.length_b   1.000
_cell.length_c   1.000
_cell.angle_alpha   90.00
_cell.angle_beta   90.00
_cell.angle_gamma   90.00
#
_symmetry.space_group_name_H-M   'P 1'
#
loop_
_entity.id
_entity.type
_entity.pdbx_description
1 polymer ?
#
loop_
_entity_poly.entity_id
_entity_poly.type
_entity_poly.pdbx_seq_one_letter_code
_entity_poly.pdbx_strand_id
1 'polypeptide(L)'
;MTNLILVTLGVLLASGAAVMVTFYGGTAFTDTRRNGEASKIIVEGSQIASAFDAFVQRERRLPGGGSSSEDALDELLAEDYLSEIPNGAGQSGWKIDYSAGMIYSVVGSASDEESMKICRSARAQIGLSNRDTVYRCDGSDYPGGSLPDREPCCIH
;
A
#
# COMPACT_ATOMS: atom_id res chain seq x y z
N MET A 1 11.97 54.66 19.23
CA MET A 1 12.92 53.53 19.06
C MET A 1 12.37 52.21 19.58
N THR A 2 11.62 52.20 20.68
CA THR A 2 11.00 50.99 21.27
C THR A 2 10.06 50.23 20.33
N ASN A 3 9.25 50.94 19.52
CA ASN A 3 8.39 50.29 18.51
C ASN A 3 9.18 49.53 17.45
N LEU A 4 10.38 50.00 17.09
CA LEU A 4 11.19 49.36 16.06
C LEU A 4 11.76 48.03 16.57
N ILE A 5 12.12 47.98 17.87
CA ILE A 5 12.59 46.76 18.55
C ILE A 5 11.46 45.72 18.70
N LEU A 6 10.25 46.16 19.04
CA LEU A 6 9.10 45.25 19.16
C LEU A 6 8.70 44.63 17.81
N VAL A 7 8.76 45.41 16.73
CA VAL A 7 8.45 44.91 15.38
C VAL A 7 9.51 43.90 14.92
N THR A 8 10.80 44.16 15.13
CA THR A 8 11.86 43.20 14.75
C THR A 8 11.79 41.91 15.57
N LEU A 9 11.48 41.98 16.87
CA LEU A 9 11.23 40.79 17.70
C LEU A 9 10.02 39.99 17.22
N GLY A 10 8.93 40.66 16.84
CA GLY A 10 7.75 40.00 16.28
C GLY A 10 8.02 39.26 14.98
N VAL A 11 8.79 39.88 14.06
CA VAL A 11 9.20 39.24 12.80
C VAL A 11 10.12 38.05 13.05
N LEU A 12 11.06 38.16 13.99
CA LEU A 12 11.96 37.05 14.36
C LEU A 12 11.16 35.86 14.93
N LEU A 13 10.23 36.09 15.84
CA LEU A 13 9.36 35.03 16.38
C LEU A 13 8.48 34.37 15.30
N ALA A 14 7.86 35.18 14.43
CA ALA A 14 7.06 34.65 13.34
C ALA A 14 7.90 33.81 12.35
N SER A 15 9.12 34.27 12.03
CA SER A 15 10.03 33.52 11.17
C SER A 15 10.50 32.20 11.80
N GLY A 16 10.77 32.19 13.12
CA GLY A 16 11.13 30.98 13.86
C GLY A 16 10.00 29.96 13.90
N ALA A 17 8.75 30.41 14.10
CA ALA A 17 7.57 29.55 14.05
C ALA A 17 7.34 28.96 12.66
N ALA A 18 7.50 29.75 11.60
CA ALA A 18 7.38 29.29 10.22
C ALA A 18 8.41 28.19 9.90
N VAL A 19 9.65 28.37 10.32
CA VAL A 19 10.72 27.37 10.19
C VAL A 19 10.34 26.08 10.93
N MET A 20 9.88 26.17 12.18
CA MET A 20 9.42 24.98 12.91
C MET A 20 8.30 24.22 12.19
N VAL A 21 7.29 24.92 11.65
CA VAL A 21 6.19 24.28 10.91
C VAL A 21 6.69 23.59 9.65
N THR A 22 7.61 24.21 8.91
CA THR A 22 8.16 23.60 7.69
C THR A 22 9.00 22.34 7.97
N PHE A 23 9.81 22.34 9.02
CA PHE A 23 10.70 21.21 9.32
C PHE A 23 10.01 20.07 10.07
N TYR A 24 9.13 20.38 11.05
CA TYR A 24 8.42 19.36 11.82
C TYR A 24 7.11 18.92 11.20
N GLY A 25 6.42 19.80 10.47
CA GLY A 25 5.18 19.45 9.79
C GLY A 25 5.43 18.45 8.66
N GLY A 26 6.49 18.65 7.87
CA GLY A 26 6.77 17.85 6.68
C GLY A 26 6.84 16.35 6.95
N THR A 27 7.57 15.92 7.98
CA THR A 27 7.75 14.50 8.30
C THR A 27 6.45 13.85 8.79
N ALA A 28 5.69 14.53 9.64
CA ALA A 28 4.41 14.04 10.16
C ALA A 28 3.37 13.84 9.05
N PHE A 29 3.32 14.76 8.07
CA PHE A 29 2.45 14.60 6.90
C PHE A 29 2.90 13.45 6.00
N THR A 30 4.21 13.29 5.76
CA THR A 30 4.70 12.17 4.95
C THR A 30 4.41 10.82 5.60
N ASP A 31 4.59 10.69 6.91
CA ASP A 31 4.34 9.43 7.61
C ASP A 31 2.84 9.10 7.68
N THR A 32 1.99 10.11 7.89
CA THR A 32 0.54 9.93 7.85
C THR A 32 0.08 9.48 6.46
N ARG A 33 0.64 10.09 5.41
CA ARG A 33 0.36 9.70 4.02
C ARG A 33 0.79 8.25 3.76
N ARG A 34 2.03 7.89 4.13
CA ARG A 34 2.54 6.51 3.98
C ARG A 34 1.68 5.48 4.70
N ASN A 35 1.28 5.79 5.93
CA ASN A 35 0.41 4.92 6.71
C ASN A 35 -0.97 4.78 6.06
N GLY A 36 -1.52 5.89 5.51
CA GLY A 36 -2.76 5.87 4.75
C GLY A 36 -2.67 5.04 3.48
N GLU A 37 -1.58 5.15 2.71
CA GLU A 37 -1.33 4.32 1.54
C GLU A 37 -1.20 2.84 1.92
N ALA A 38 -0.46 2.52 2.98
CA ALA A 38 -0.35 1.16 3.51
C ALA A 38 -1.72 0.59 3.94
N SER A 39 -2.53 1.36 4.68
CA SER A 39 -3.86 0.94 5.10
C SER A 39 -4.80 0.73 3.92
N LYS A 40 -4.74 1.62 2.91
CA LYS A 40 -5.51 1.50 1.68
C LYS A 40 -5.25 0.15 0.99
N ILE A 41 -3.98 -0.23 0.85
CA ILE A 41 -3.60 -1.50 0.20
C ILE A 41 -4.15 -2.70 0.95
N ILE A 42 -4.02 -2.70 2.29
CA ILE A 42 -4.52 -3.80 3.13
C ILE A 42 -6.04 -3.92 2.98
N VAL A 43 -6.76 -2.79 3.04
CA VAL A 43 -8.22 -2.75 2.97
C VAL A 43 -8.71 -3.16 1.58
N GLU A 44 -8.14 -2.62 0.50
CA GLU A 44 -8.49 -3.01 -0.87
C GLU A 44 -8.17 -4.49 -1.14
N GLY A 45 -6.99 -4.97 -0.74
CA GLY A 45 -6.61 -6.37 -0.89
C GLY A 45 -7.55 -7.32 -0.15
N SER A 46 -7.98 -6.94 1.06
CA SER A 46 -8.96 -7.73 1.83
C SER A 46 -10.34 -7.79 1.18
N GLN A 47 -10.76 -6.72 0.49
CA GLN A 47 -12.02 -6.69 -0.24
C GLN A 47 -11.97 -7.62 -1.46
N ILE A 48 -10.89 -7.56 -2.24
CA ILE A 48 -10.72 -8.42 -3.42
C ILE A 48 -10.59 -9.89 -3.00
N ALA A 49 -9.83 -10.19 -1.95
CA ALA A 49 -9.73 -11.55 -1.42
C ALA A 49 -11.09 -12.09 -0.96
N SER A 50 -11.88 -11.28 -0.25
CA SER A 50 -13.21 -11.68 0.20
C SER A 50 -14.18 -11.89 -0.97
N ALA A 51 -14.13 -11.03 -1.99
CA ALA A 51 -14.92 -11.15 -3.21
C ALA A 51 -14.54 -12.41 -3.99
N PHE A 52 -13.25 -12.68 -4.13
CA PHE A 52 -12.71 -13.87 -4.76
C PHE A 52 -13.16 -15.15 -4.05
N ASP A 53 -13.05 -15.20 -2.72
CA ASP A 53 -13.50 -16.36 -1.93
C ASP A 53 -15.01 -16.59 -2.07
N ALA A 54 -15.81 -15.53 -2.01
CA ALA A 54 -17.26 -15.61 -2.18
C ALA A 54 -17.64 -16.11 -3.59
N PHE A 55 -16.89 -15.71 -4.62
CA PHE A 55 -17.07 -16.19 -5.98
C PHE A 55 -16.76 -17.68 -6.09
N VAL A 56 -15.59 -18.10 -5.61
CA VAL A 56 -15.16 -19.50 -5.67
C VAL A 56 -16.14 -20.41 -4.91
N GLN A 57 -16.65 -19.96 -3.76
CA GLN A 57 -17.62 -20.73 -2.97
C GLN A 57 -18.97 -20.90 -3.68
N ARG A 58 -19.46 -19.87 -4.40
CA ARG A 58 -20.75 -19.91 -5.10
C ARG A 58 -20.66 -20.64 -6.44
N GLU A 59 -19.70 -20.24 -7.27
CA GLU A 59 -19.59 -20.68 -8.66
C GLU A 59 -18.77 -21.97 -8.81
N ARG A 60 -18.06 -22.39 -7.75
CA ARG A 60 -17.20 -23.59 -7.72
C ARG A 60 -16.13 -23.61 -8.81
N ARG A 61 -15.71 -22.42 -9.26
CA ARG A 61 -14.65 -22.20 -10.24
C ARG A 61 -13.86 -20.95 -9.88
N LEU A 62 -12.66 -20.84 -10.43
CA LEU A 62 -11.85 -19.64 -10.31
C LEU A 62 -12.39 -18.55 -11.25
N PRO A 63 -12.39 -17.27 -10.83
CA PRO A 63 -12.71 -16.17 -11.73
C PRO A 63 -11.64 -16.06 -12.83
N GLY A 64 -11.99 -15.52 -14.00
CA GLY A 64 -11.11 -15.41 -15.17
C GLY A 64 -10.62 -16.76 -15.72
N GLY A 65 -11.32 -17.84 -15.36
CA GLY A 65 -10.92 -19.22 -15.67
C GLY A 65 -9.56 -19.64 -15.08
N GLY A 66 -9.00 -18.89 -14.13
CA GLY A 66 -7.68 -19.15 -13.56
C GLY A 66 -6.49 -18.78 -14.45
N SER A 67 -6.68 -17.90 -15.44
CA SER A 67 -5.66 -17.64 -16.48
C SER A 67 -5.18 -16.18 -16.55
N SER A 68 -6.09 -15.22 -16.46
CA SER A 68 -5.79 -13.79 -16.53
C SER A 68 -6.31 -13.08 -15.29
N SER A 69 -5.46 -12.25 -14.71
CA SER A 69 -5.79 -11.33 -13.62
C SER A 69 -6.87 -10.33 -14.03
N GLU A 70 -6.80 -9.79 -15.24
CA GLU A 70 -7.71 -8.76 -15.72
C GLU A 70 -9.11 -9.35 -15.91
N ASP A 71 -9.21 -10.48 -16.61
CA ASP A 71 -10.47 -11.20 -16.82
C ASP A 71 -11.14 -11.59 -15.50
N ALA A 72 -10.33 -11.89 -14.48
CA ALA A 72 -10.84 -12.27 -13.17
C ALA A 72 -11.44 -11.09 -12.40
N LEU A 73 -10.76 -9.94 -12.41
CA LEU A 73 -11.29 -8.74 -11.77
C LEU A 73 -12.51 -8.20 -12.52
N ASP A 74 -12.50 -8.27 -13.85
CA ASP A 74 -13.63 -7.91 -14.69
C ASP A 74 -14.83 -8.84 -14.45
N GLU A 75 -14.59 -10.14 -14.28
CA GLU A 75 -15.65 -11.09 -13.95
C GLU A 75 -16.21 -10.87 -12.54
N LEU A 76 -15.37 -10.57 -11.54
CA LEU A 76 -15.84 -10.21 -10.20
C LEU A 76 -16.66 -8.92 -10.21
N LEU A 77 -16.34 -7.97 -11.08
CA LEU A 77 -17.12 -6.76 -11.30
C LEU A 77 -18.46 -7.07 -12.02
N ALA A 78 -18.42 -7.88 -13.07
CA ALA A 78 -19.60 -8.22 -13.88
C ALA A 78 -20.65 -9.04 -13.12
N GLU A 79 -20.22 -9.87 -12.17
CA GLU A 79 -21.08 -10.71 -11.33
C GLU A 79 -21.45 -10.05 -9.98
N ASP A 80 -21.27 -8.73 -9.86
CA ASP A 80 -21.62 -7.91 -8.69
C ASP A 80 -20.92 -8.33 -7.37
N TYR A 81 -19.76 -8.98 -7.44
CA TYR A 81 -18.93 -9.27 -6.26
C TYR A 81 -18.08 -8.07 -5.83
N LEU A 82 -17.73 -7.22 -6.78
CA LEU A 82 -17.09 -5.92 -6.56
C LEU A 82 -17.97 -4.83 -7.16
N SER A 83 -18.07 -3.68 -6.48
CA SER A 83 -18.78 -2.50 -7.03
C SER A 83 -17.90 -1.70 -7.98
N GLU A 84 -16.59 -1.72 -7.76
CA GLU A 84 -15.57 -1.11 -8.59
C GLU A 84 -14.26 -1.87 -8.39
N ILE A 85 -13.40 -1.89 -9.40
CA ILE A 85 -12.04 -2.45 -9.26
C ILE A 85 -11.19 -1.37 -8.57
N PRO A 86 -10.64 -1.63 -7.38
CA PRO A 86 -9.81 -0.64 -6.72
C PRO A 86 -8.57 -0.32 -7.56
N ASN A 87 -8.11 0.93 -7.50
CA ASN A 87 -6.95 1.37 -8.29
C ASN A 87 -5.63 0.71 -7.86
N GLY A 88 -5.59 0.13 -6.66
CA GLY A 88 -4.38 -0.45 -6.10
C GLY A 88 -3.41 0.58 -5.55
N ALA A 89 -2.20 0.10 -5.30
CA ALA A 89 -1.07 0.85 -4.81
C ALA A 89 -0.29 1.46 -5.98
N GLY A 90 -0.23 2.79 -6.06
CA GLY A 90 0.75 3.47 -6.92
C GLY A 90 0.59 3.18 -8.42
N GLN A 91 1.58 2.46 -8.99
CA GLN A 91 1.80 2.36 -10.44
C GLN A 91 1.16 1.14 -11.12
N SER A 92 0.71 0.14 -10.36
CA SER A 92 0.07 -1.05 -10.94
C SER A 92 -1.29 -1.29 -10.30
N GLY A 93 -2.28 -1.68 -11.13
CA GLY A 93 -3.53 -2.23 -10.63
C GLY A 93 -3.32 -3.55 -9.89
N TRP A 94 -4.40 -4.03 -9.27
CA TRP A 94 -4.42 -5.33 -8.60
C TRP A 94 -4.16 -6.48 -9.58
N LYS A 95 -3.42 -7.47 -9.11
CA LYS A 95 -3.07 -8.68 -9.85
C LYS A 95 -3.40 -9.92 -9.04
N ILE A 96 -3.81 -10.96 -9.74
CA ILE A 96 -4.05 -12.30 -9.19
C ILE A 96 -3.05 -13.26 -9.82
N ASP A 97 -2.21 -13.88 -8.99
CA ASP A 97 -1.35 -14.99 -9.39
C ASP A 97 -1.97 -16.30 -8.92
N TYR A 98 -2.59 -17.01 -9.86
CA TYR A 98 -3.21 -18.31 -9.60
C TYR A 98 -2.20 -19.41 -9.27
N SER A 99 -0.97 -19.30 -9.75
CA SER A 99 0.07 -20.30 -9.51
C SER A 99 0.60 -20.22 -8.09
N ALA A 100 0.74 -19.00 -7.58
CA ALA A 100 1.15 -18.73 -6.21
C ALA A 100 -0.03 -18.62 -5.22
N GLY A 101 -1.27 -18.52 -5.72
CA GLY A 101 -2.47 -18.33 -4.89
C GLY A 101 -2.51 -16.96 -4.20
N MET A 102 -1.98 -15.92 -4.86
CA MET A 102 -1.79 -14.59 -4.26
C MET A 102 -2.55 -13.51 -4.99
N ILE A 103 -3.08 -12.54 -4.23
CA ILE A 103 -3.67 -11.30 -4.75
C ILE A 103 -2.81 -10.14 -4.26
N TYR A 104 -2.32 -9.31 -5.18
CA TYR A 104 -1.33 -8.29 -4.84
C TYR A 104 -1.40 -7.03 -5.70
N SER A 105 -0.75 -5.98 -5.23
CA SER A 105 -0.57 -4.73 -5.96
C SER A 105 0.85 -4.21 -5.72
N VAL A 106 1.57 -3.89 -6.80
CA VAL A 106 2.94 -3.37 -6.70
C VAL A 106 2.90 -1.87 -6.43
N VAL A 107 3.40 -1.45 -5.28
CA VAL A 107 3.55 -0.03 -4.91
C VAL A 107 4.61 0.63 -5.81
N GLY A 108 5.74 -0.06 -6.00
CA GLY A 108 6.84 0.39 -6.84
C GLY A 108 8.01 -0.59 -6.89
N SER A 109 9.18 -0.09 -7.25
CA SER A 109 10.43 -0.86 -7.37
C SER A 109 11.08 -1.10 -6.00
N ALA A 110 11.80 -2.22 -5.84
CA ALA A 110 12.70 -2.44 -4.69
C ALA A 110 13.77 -1.33 -4.52
N SER A 111 14.08 -0.58 -5.58
CA SER A 111 15.00 0.56 -5.55
C SER A 111 14.36 1.87 -5.07
N ASP A 112 13.03 1.93 -4.96
CA ASP A 112 12.30 3.11 -4.50
C ASP A 112 12.12 3.05 -2.98
N GLU A 113 12.83 3.94 -2.28
CA GLU A 113 12.81 3.97 -0.82
C GLU A 113 11.44 4.39 -0.26
N GLU A 114 10.65 5.17 -0.99
CA GLU A 114 9.30 5.54 -0.56
C GLU A 114 8.37 4.34 -0.60
N SER A 115 8.39 3.60 -1.71
CA SER A 115 7.69 2.31 -1.83
C SER A 115 8.08 1.37 -0.70
N MET A 116 9.37 1.18 -0.43
CA MET A 116 9.84 0.33 0.67
C MET A 116 9.31 0.76 2.04
N LYS A 117 9.20 2.07 2.30
CA LYS A 117 8.62 2.58 3.57
C LYS A 117 7.13 2.27 3.68
N ILE A 118 6.38 2.38 2.59
CA ILE A 118 4.95 2.00 2.55
C ILE A 118 4.82 0.50 2.84
N CYS A 119 5.64 -0.35 2.20
CA CYS A 119 5.64 -1.80 2.45
C CYS A 119 5.90 -2.12 3.93
N ARG A 120 6.94 -1.53 4.52
CA ARG A 120 7.26 -1.75 5.95
C ARG A 120 6.12 -1.30 6.86
N SER A 121 5.45 -0.19 6.54
CA SER A 121 4.26 0.25 7.27
C SER A 121 3.13 -0.76 7.15
N ALA A 122 2.84 -1.28 5.95
CA ALA A 122 1.82 -2.31 5.75
C ALA A 122 2.13 -3.57 6.59
N ARG A 123 3.38 -4.06 6.56
CA ARG A 123 3.86 -5.19 7.38
C ARG A 123 3.67 -4.95 8.87
N ALA A 124 3.96 -3.73 9.33
CA ALA A 124 3.77 -3.35 10.73
C ALA A 124 2.29 -3.37 11.12
N GLN A 125 1.39 -2.90 10.25
CA GLN A 125 -0.06 -2.87 10.50
C GLN A 125 -0.67 -4.26 10.59
N ILE A 126 -0.20 -5.23 9.79
CA ILE A 126 -0.67 -6.62 9.84
C ILE A 126 0.05 -7.48 10.90
N GLY A 127 0.98 -6.90 11.65
CA GLY A 127 1.63 -7.54 12.80
C GLY A 127 2.69 -8.58 12.46
N LEU A 128 3.35 -8.48 11.30
CA LEU A 128 4.45 -9.40 10.97
C LEU A 128 5.68 -9.16 11.85
N SER A 129 6.31 -10.27 12.27
CA SER A 129 7.45 -10.26 13.19
C SER A 129 8.69 -9.57 12.61
N ASN A 130 8.89 -9.69 11.30
CA ASN A 130 10.04 -9.13 10.58
C ASN A 130 9.63 -7.92 9.72
N ARG A 131 9.35 -6.79 10.36
CA ARG A 131 8.77 -5.61 9.71
C ARG A 131 9.70 -4.96 8.68
N ASP A 132 11.01 -5.07 8.86
CA ASP A 132 12.00 -4.35 8.06
C ASP A 132 12.45 -5.09 6.80
N THR A 133 12.32 -6.43 6.78
CA THR A 133 12.58 -7.22 5.58
C THR A 133 11.33 -7.25 4.72
N VAL A 134 11.38 -6.51 3.62
CA VAL A 134 10.37 -6.51 2.55
C VAL A 134 10.89 -7.43 1.46
N TYR A 135 10.04 -8.35 1.01
CA TYR A 135 10.36 -9.29 -0.05
C TYR A 135 9.70 -8.91 -1.37
N ARG A 136 10.29 -9.34 -2.48
CA ARG A 136 9.78 -9.16 -3.83
C ARG A 136 8.56 -10.03 -4.05
N CYS A 137 7.63 -9.48 -4.81
CA CYS A 137 6.37 -10.11 -5.18
C CYS A 137 6.50 -11.48 -5.86
N ASP A 138 7.61 -11.70 -6.56
CA ASP A 138 7.92 -12.98 -7.21
C ASP A 138 8.46 -14.04 -6.23
N GLY A 139 8.64 -13.71 -4.95
CA GLY A 139 9.18 -14.59 -3.93
C GLY A 139 10.65 -14.94 -4.11
N SER A 140 11.35 -14.32 -5.07
CA SER A 140 12.73 -14.65 -5.45
C SER A 140 13.74 -14.44 -4.32
N ASP A 141 13.43 -13.55 -3.39
CA ASP A 141 14.23 -13.21 -2.22
C ASP A 141 13.70 -13.80 -0.91
N TYR A 142 12.56 -14.50 -0.95
CA TYR A 142 12.00 -15.16 0.23
C TYR A 142 12.68 -16.53 0.47
N PRO A 143 13.04 -16.88 1.72
CA PRO A 143 13.57 -18.20 2.05
C PRO A 143 12.56 -19.30 1.72
N GLY A 144 12.81 -20.03 0.63
CA GLY A 144 11.89 -21.07 0.11
C GLY A 144 11.26 -20.75 -1.25
N GLY A 145 11.53 -19.57 -1.82
CA GLY A 145 11.15 -19.21 -3.20
C GLY A 145 9.66 -18.91 -3.42
N SER A 146 8.88 -18.78 -2.35
CA SER A 146 7.47 -18.38 -2.40
C SER A 146 7.16 -17.51 -1.20
N LEU A 147 6.44 -16.40 -1.42
CA LEU A 147 5.95 -15.58 -0.33
C LEU A 147 4.85 -16.34 0.44
N PRO A 148 4.75 -16.17 1.77
CA PRO A 148 3.65 -16.73 2.55
C PRO A 148 2.36 -15.91 2.34
N ASP A 149 1.20 -16.55 2.50
CA ASP A 149 -0.13 -15.97 2.20
C ASP A 149 -0.45 -14.62 2.86
N ARG A 150 0.22 -14.30 3.97
CA ARG A 150 0.01 -13.05 4.73
C ARG A 150 1.05 -11.98 4.43
N GLU A 151 1.99 -12.25 3.54
CA GLU A 151 3.05 -11.34 3.15
C GLU A 151 2.52 -10.35 2.11
N PRO A 152 2.50 -9.05 2.40
CA PRO A 152 2.00 -8.06 1.46
C PRO A 152 3.05 -7.93 0.35
N CYS A 153 2.69 -8.40 -0.85
CA CYS A 153 3.51 -8.18 -2.04
C CYS A 153 3.33 -6.73 -2.49
N CYS A 154 4.40 -5.94 -2.36
CA CYS A 154 4.36 -4.50 -2.57
C CYS A 154 5.51 -3.98 -3.44
N ILE A 155 6.54 -4.79 -3.73
CA ILE A 155 7.68 -4.42 -4.59
C ILE A 155 7.93 -5.46 -5.67
N HIS A 156 8.27 -5.00 -6.87
CA HIS A 156 8.72 -5.84 -7.98
C HIS A 156 10.25 -5.92 -8.05
#